data_AF-T0DLL9-F1
#
_entry.id   AF-T0DLL9-F1
#
_cell.length_a   1.000
_cell.length_b   1.000
_cell.length_c   1.000
_cell.angle_alpha   90.00
_cell.angle_beta   90.00
_cell.angle_gamma   90.00
#
_symmetry.space_group_name_H-M   'P 1'
#
loop_
_entity.id
_entity.type
_entity.pdbx_description
1 polymer ?
#
loop_
_entity_poly.entity_id
_entity_poly.type
_entity_poly.pdbx_seq_one_letter_code
_entity_poly.pdbx_strand_id
1 'polypeptide(L)'
;MKFILHNCSEQERLKYLQIFNEKYDYPQEYNKSFIVTQKVYDIYKLKPSRCLILDIHTLESLGEVIPCDLLVYSNVANPLKRFQKKSCRYFGYYDYQNYDEKELLKFSFEHYKKLDVIDNNIFIVSPFFDYKNIEIPKKYDGRKKFYKEANRHFDRLHEHFDTLLYFQGNRPDTNNRLIPESFYYKKEIEIIPNGIQDSVILRYTDILENGLKKYQLTDVDRIISAFLE
;
A
#
# COMPACT_ATOMS: atom_id res chain seq x y z
N MET A 1 13.88 -4.51 -14.70
CA MET A 1 12.91 -3.59 -14.07
C MET A 1 13.66 -2.49 -13.33
N LYS A 2 13.19 -1.24 -13.36
CA LYS A 2 13.74 -0.11 -12.59
C LYS A 2 12.61 0.53 -11.79
N PHE A 3 12.90 0.98 -10.57
CA PHE A 3 11.97 1.71 -9.71
C PHE A 3 12.41 3.16 -9.67
N ILE A 4 11.59 4.06 -10.22
CA ILE A 4 11.96 5.48 -10.33
C ILE A 4 11.34 6.24 -9.17
N LEU A 5 12.19 6.86 -8.35
CA LEU A 5 11.83 7.74 -7.25
C LEU A 5 11.96 9.19 -7.74
N HIS A 6 10.85 9.75 -8.22
CA HIS A 6 10.83 11.11 -8.75
C HIS A 6 10.70 12.15 -7.62
N ASN A 7 11.44 13.25 -7.73
CA ASN A 7 11.46 14.33 -6.76
C ASN A 7 11.87 13.88 -5.34
N CYS A 8 12.71 12.85 -5.26
CA CYS A 8 13.32 12.36 -4.01
C CYS A 8 14.82 12.65 -4.00
N SER A 9 15.40 12.87 -2.83
CA SER A 9 16.85 12.92 -2.62
C SER A 9 17.46 11.52 -2.50
N GLU A 10 18.78 11.42 -2.61
CA GLU A 10 19.48 10.16 -2.32
C GLU A 10 19.30 9.72 -0.85
N GLN A 11 19.20 10.66 0.09
CA GLN A 11 18.92 10.33 1.50
C GLN A 11 17.53 9.72 1.67
N GLU A 12 16.51 10.25 0.98
CA GLU A 12 15.16 9.67 0.98
C GLU A 12 15.15 8.28 0.32
N ARG A 13 15.90 8.09 -0.77
CA ARG A 13 16.10 6.76 -1.37
C ARG A 13 16.67 5.77 -0.37
N LEU A 14 17.71 6.15 0.38
CA LEU A 14 18.29 5.28 1.41
C LEU A 14 17.27 4.93 2.49
N LYS A 15 16.44 5.90 2.91
CA LYS A 15 15.33 5.65 3.84
C LYS A 15 14.30 4.68 3.27
N TYR A 16 13.89 4.84 2.01
CA TYR A 16 12.95 3.90 1.39
C TYR A 16 13.53 2.49 1.25
N LEU A 17 14.81 2.37 0.90
CA LEU A 17 15.51 1.09 0.86
C LEU A 17 15.58 0.45 2.25
N GLN A 18 15.84 1.23 3.30
CA GLN A 18 15.79 0.75 4.69
C GLN A 18 14.39 0.19 5.01
N ILE A 19 13.33 0.94 4.73
CA ILE A 19 11.93 0.52 4.95
C ILE A 19 11.62 -0.77 4.18
N PHE A 20 12.11 -0.88 2.93
CA PHE A 20 11.89 -2.07 2.10
C PHE A 20 12.66 -3.27 2.66
N ASN A 21 13.90 -3.07 3.11
CA ASN A 21 14.73 -4.08 3.77
C ASN A 21 14.22 -4.51 5.15
N GLU A 22 13.49 -3.66 5.86
CA GLU A 22 12.82 -4.03 7.12
C GLU A 22 11.63 -4.95 6.89
N LYS A 23 11.00 -4.87 5.72
CA LYS A 23 9.74 -5.55 5.43
C LYS A 23 9.89 -6.81 4.58
N TYR A 24 10.84 -6.79 3.65
CA TYR A 24 10.92 -7.81 2.61
C TYR A 24 12.25 -8.56 2.62
N ASP A 25 12.19 -9.86 2.36
CA ASP A 25 13.30 -10.72 2.01
C ASP A 25 13.43 -10.79 0.48
N TYR A 26 14.48 -10.17 -0.06
CA TYR A 26 14.76 -10.13 -1.49
C TYR A 26 16.26 -9.96 -1.77
N PRO A 27 16.75 -10.30 -2.98
CA PRO A 27 18.14 -10.12 -3.36
C PRO A 27 18.59 -8.65 -3.28
N GLN A 28 19.59 -8.36 -2.46
CA GLN A 28 20.07 -6.99 -2.20
C GLN A 28 20.65 -6.29 -3.45
N GLU A 29 21.02 -7.05 -4.49
CA GLU A 29 21.39 -6.48 -5.78
C GLU A 29 20.28 -5.61 -6.42
N TYR A 30 19.01 -5.87 -6.08
CA TYR A 30 17.89 -5.07 -6.57
C TYR A 30 17.83 -3.66 -5.99
N ASN A 31 18.61 -3.34 -4.94
CA ASN A 31 18.76 -1.97 -4.45
C ASN A 31 19.33 -1.02 -5.51
N LYS A 32 20.08 -1.56 -6.49
CA LYS A 32 20.60 -0.80 -7.65
C LYS A 32 19.53 -0.51 -8.71
N SER A 33 18.35 -1.12 -8.59
CA SER A 33 17.20 -0.87 -9.46
C SER A 33 16.36 0.33 -9.02
N PHE A 34 16.52 0.79 -7.77
CA PHE A 34 15.92 2.04 -7.28
C PHE A 34 16.77 3.22 -7.73
N ILE A 35 16.22 4.04 -8.62
CA ILE A 35 16.89 5.19 -9.22
C ILE A 35 16.14 6.44 -8.80
N VAL A 36 16.87 7.42 -8.29
CA VAL A 36 16.35 8.76 -8.00
C VAL A 36 16.49 9.65 -9.22
N THR A 37 15.48 10.49 -9.45
CA THR A 37 15.63 11.64 -10.35
C THR A 37 14.82 12.84 -9.89
N GLN A 38 15.43 14.01 -10.01
CA GLN A 38 14.79 15.31 -9.80
C GLN A 38 14.20 15.88 -11.09
N LYS A 39 14.55 15.32 -12.25
CA LYS A 39 14.18 15.87 -13.55
C LYS A 39 13.25 14.91 -14.27
N VAL A 40 12.06 15.41 -14.60
CA VAL A 40 11.10 14.66 -15.41
C VAL A 40 11.72 14.23 -16.76
N TYR A 41 12.61 15.04 -17.32
CA TYR A 41 13.32 14.70 -18.56
C TYR A 41 14.22 13.47 -18.45
N ASP A 42 14.74 13.13 -17.27
CA ASP A 42 15.52 11.89 -17.10
C ASP A 42 14.63 10.66 -17.27
N ILE A 43 13.38 10.72 -16.80
CA ILE A 43 12.38 9.67 -16.99
C ILE A 43 12.10 9.46 -18.48
N TYR A 44 11.98 10.56 -19.23
CA TYR A 44 11.82 10.51 -20.68
C TYR A 44 13.02 9.84 -21.38
N LYS A 45 14.25 10.16 -20.96
CA LYS A 45 15.48 9.57 -21.51
C LYS A 45 15.64 8.08 -21.25
N LEU A 46 15.04 7.56 -20.16
CA LEU A 46 15.04 6.12 -19.88
C LEU A 46 14.34 5.32 -20.99
N LYS A 47 13.47 5.96 -21.79
CA LYS A 47 12.69 5.34 -22.86
C LYS A 47 12.07 4.00 -22.40
N PRO A 48 11.29 4.00 -21.30
CA PRO A 48 10.65 2.78 -20.84
C PRO A 48 9.76 2.21 -21.95
N SER A 49 9.72 0.88 -22.10
CA SER A 49 8.72 0.24 -22.96
C SER A 49 7.34 0.19 -22.30
N ARG A 50 7.31 0.13 -20.96
CA ARG A 50 6.10 0.11 -20.12
C ARG A 50 6.33 0.80 -18.79
N CYS A 51 5.25 1.30 -18.21
CA CYS A 51 5.25 1.88 -16.88
C CYS A 51 4.03 1.42 -16.08
N LEU A 52 4.28 0.89 -14.88
CA LEU A 52 3.26 0.60 -13.89
C LEU A 52 3.26 1.69 -12.82
N ILE A 53 2.10 2.28 -12.58
CA ILE A 53 1.88 3.34 -11.60
C ILE A 53 0.86 2.82 -10.58
N LEU A 54 1.23 2.78 -9.30
CA LEU A 54 0.38 2.24 -8.23
C LEU A 54 -0.35 3.33 -7.43
N ASP A 55 -0.18 4.59 -7.81
CA ASP A 55 -0.73 5.77 -7.15
C ASP A 55 -1.17 6.83 -8.16
N ILE A 56 -2.41 7.31 -8.04
CA ILE A 56 -2.97 8.24 -9.01
C ILE A 56 -2.27 9.60 -9.03
N HIS A 57 -1.75 10.08 -7.90
CA HIS A 57 -1.06 11.37 -7.84
C HIS A 57 0.25 11.35 -8.65
N THR A 58 0.88 10.18 -8.72
CA THR A 58 2.02 9.94 -9.62
C THR A 58 1.60 10.06 -11.08
N LEU A 59 0.43 9.54 -11.47
CA LEU A 59 -0.10 9.70 -12.82
C LEU A 59 -0.40 11.18 -13.15
N GLU A 60 -1.03 11.91 -12.23
CA GLU A 60 -1.34 13.34 -12.41
C GLU A 60 -0.08 14.15 -12.69
N SER A 61 1.01 13.84 -11.96
CA SER A 61 2.27 14.57 -12.05
C SER A 61 3.14 14.18 -13.25
N LEU A 62 3.20 12.88 -13.59
CA LEU A 62 4.18 12.35 -14.56
C LEU A 62 3.55 11.74 -15.81
N GLY A 63 2.24 11.47 -15.78
CA GLY A 63 1.55 10.71 -16.81
C GLY A 63 1.74 11.27 -18.22
N GLU A 64 1.78 12.60 -18.40
CA GLU A 64 2.01 13.22 -19.72
C GLU A 64 3.43 12.97 -20.25
N VAL A 65 4.43 12.89 -19.38
CA VAL A 65 5.83 12.91 -19.80
C VAL A 65 6.44 11.52 -19.98
N ILE A 66 5.88 10.50 -19.32
CA ILE A 66 6.33 9.12 -19.50
C ILE A 66 6.05 8.68 -20.95
N PRO A 67 7.06 8.35 -21.78
CA PRO A 67 6.89 8.20 -23.22
C PRO A 67 6.44 6.79 -23.65
N CYS A 68 5.62 6.12 -22.84
CA CYS A 68 5.13 4.78 -23.10
C CYS A 68 3.70 4.60 -22.62
N ASP A 69 3.14 3.44 -22.93
CA ASP A 69 1.85 3.02 -22.41
C ASP A 69 1.90 2.82 -20.89
N LEU A 70 0.79 3.17 -20.24
CA LEU A 70 0.67 3.25 -18.79
C LEU A 70 -0.31 2.20 -18.28
N LEU A 71 0.11 1.45 -17.26
CA LEU A 71 -0.76 0.64 -16.42
C LEU A 71 -0.89 1.38 -15.09
N VAL A 72 -2.12 1.61 -14.64
CA VAL A 72 -2.38 2.42 -13.45
C VAL A 72 -3.28 1.66 -12.51
N TYR A 73 -2.91 1.54 -11.23
CA TYR A 73 -3.84 1.11 -10.20
C TYR A 73 -4.53 2.32 -9.57
N SER A 74 -5.86 2.39 -9.69
CA SER A 74 -6.68 3.47 -9.14
C SER A 74 -6.80 3.34 -7.62
N ASN A 75 -5.81 3.81 -6.86
CA ASN A 75 -5.80 3.69 -5.39
C ASN A 75 -6.86 4.56 -4.67
N VAL A 76 -7.51 5.49 -5.37
CA VAL A 76 -8.60 6.32 -4.86
C VAL A 76 -9.63 6.58 -5.98
N ALA A 77 -10.69 7.33 -5.68
CA ALA A 77 -11.60 7.81 -6.72
C ALA A 77 -10.89 8.86 -7.60
N ASN A 78 -10.88 8.66 -8.91
CA ASN A 78 -10.28 9.59 -9.86
C ASN A 78 -10.94 9.52 -11.24
N PRO A 79 -10.99 10.61 -12.03
CA PRO A 79 -11.38 10.50 -13.42
C PRO A 79 -10.36 9.66 -14.22
N LEU A 80 -10.82 8.91 -15.21
CA LEU A 80 -9.96 8.15 -16.10
C LEU A 80 -9.35 9.10 -17.15
N LYS A 81 -8.10 9.48 -16.93
CA LYS A 81 -7.34 10.32 -17.85
C LYS A 81 -6.92 9.52 -19.07
N ARG A 82 -7.21 10.04 -20.26
CA ARG A 82 -6.77 9.46 -21.54
C ARG A 82 -5.77 10.40 -22.21
N PHE A 83 -4.81 9.81 -22.92
CA PHE A 83 -3.73 10.54 -23.57
C PHE A 83 -3.82 10.37 -25.09
N GLN A 84 -3.40 11.38 -25.85
CA GLN A 84 -3.47 11.33 -27.31
C GLN A 84 -2.42 10.40 -27.95
N LYS A 85 -1.26 10.23 -27.31
CA LYS A 85 -0.08 9.57 -27.90
C LYS A 85 0.32 8.25 -27.24
N LYS A 86 -0.47 7.77 -26.28
CA LYS A 86 -0.20 6.52 -25.52
C LYS A 86 -1.49 5.98 -24.93
N SER A 87 -1.51 4.68 -24.70
CA SER A 87 -2.62 4.05 -23.98
C SER A 87 -2.42 4.21 -22.47
N CYS A 88 -3.53 4.25 -21.73
CA CYS A 88 -3.55 4.23 -20.28
C CYS A 88 -4.66 3.29 -19.84
N ARG A 89 -4.30 2.20 -19.18
CA ARG A 89 -5.22 1.16 -18.70
C ARG A 89 -5.28 1.21 -17.18
N TYR A 90 -6.50 1.28 -16.65
CA TYR A 90 -6.74 1.39 -15.22
C TYR A 90 -7.20 0.08 -14.61
N PHE A 91 -6.60 -0.28 -13.48
CA PHE A 91 -6.96 -1.40 -12.64
C PHE A 91 -7.53 -0.90 -11.31
N GLY A 92 -8.54 -1.58 -10.78
CA GLY A 92 -9.13 -1.29 -9.49
C GLY A 92 -10.08 -2.40 -9.06
N TYR A 93 -10.58 -2.34 -7.83
CA TYR A 93 -11.35 -3.44 -7.25
C TYR A 93 -12.64 -3.00 -6.57
N TYR A 94 -12.59 -1.88 -5.84
CA TYR A 94 -13.68 -1.35 -5.04
C TYR A 94 -14.53 -0.37 -5.83
N ASP A 95 -15.80 -0.25 -5.47
CA ASP A 95 -16.79 0.55 -6.22
C ASP A 95 -16.47 2.06 -6.24
N TYR A 96 -15.68 2.55 -5.28
CA TYR A 96 -15.23 3.94 -5.26
C TYR A 96 -14.09 4.20 -6.27
N GLN A 97 -13.49 3.17 -6.87
CA GLN A 97 -12.39 3.29 -7.81
C GLN A 97 -12.95 3.27 -9.23
N ASN A 98 -12.54 4.21 -10.07
CA ASN A 98 -12.81 4.13 -11.50
C ASN A 98 -11.71 3.30 -12.16
N TYR A 99 -12.07 2.27 -12.93
CA TYR A 99 -11.11 1.38 -13.59
C TYR A 99 -11.67 0.80 -14.89
N ASP A 100 -10.77 0.34 -15.76
CA ASP A 100 -11.09 -0.41 -16.98
C ASP A 100 -11.20 -1.90 -16.66
N GLU A 101 -10.31 -2.41 -15.81
CA GLU A 101 -10.23 -3.82 -15.44
C GLU A 101 -10.32 -4.01 -13.93
N LYS A 102 -11.18 -4.96 -13.52
CA LYS A 102 -11.31 -5.33 -12.11
C LYS A 102 -10.12 -6.20 -11.68
N GLU A 103 -9.29 -5.70 -10.77
CA GLU A 103 -8.13 -6.39 -10.20
C GLU A 103 -7.87 -5.90 -8.77
N LEU A 104 -7.61 -6.82 -7.85
CA LEU A 104 -7.32 -6.50 -6.45
C LEU A 104 -5.85 -6.11 -6.31
N LEU A 105 -5.53 -5.07 -5.53
CA LEU A 105 -4.15 -4.86 -5.12
C LEU A 105 -3.74 -5.93 -4.10
N LYS A 106 -2.92 -6.87 -4.57
CA LYS A 106 -2.39 -8.01 -3.82
C LYS A 106 -0.99 -7.74 -3.28
N PHE A 107 -0.55 -8.60 -2.38
CA PHE A 107 0.71 -8.52 -1.65
C PHE A 107 1.56 -9.75 -1.92
N SER A 108 2.86 -9.56 -2.02
CA SER A 108 3.78 -10.68 -2.18
C SER A 108 4.21 -11.21 -0.82
N PHE A 109 3.29 -11.84 -0.08
CA PHE A 109 3.52 -12.26 1.31
C PHE A 109 4.67 -13.27 1.45
N GLU A 110 4.95 -14.04 0.40
CA GLU A 110 6.11 -14.94 0.35
C GLU A 110 7.46 -14.22 0.56
N HIS A 111 7.55 -12.94 0.20
CA HIS A 111 8.74 -12.12 0.40
C HIS A 111 8.67 -11.31 1.69
N TYR A 112 7.64 -11.44 2.52
CA TYR A 112 7.58 -10.71 3.79
C TYR A 112 8.52 -11.35 4.80
N LYS A 113 9.31 -10.51 5.48
CA LYS A 113 10.17 -10.97 6.59
C LYS A 113 9.35 -11.62 7.68
N LYS A 114 9.84 -12.73 8.21
CA LYS A 114 9.28 -13.31 9.43
C LYS A 114 9.55 -12.39 10.61
N LEU A 115 8.63 -12.37 11.57
CA LEU A 115 8.82 -11.64 12.83
C LEU A 115 9.51 -12.57 13.82
N ASP A 116 10.60 -12.09 14.41
CA ASP A 116 11.34 -12.85 15.43
C ASP A 116 10.67 -12.73 16.81
N VAL A 117 10.34 -11.50 17.20
CA VAL A 117 9.71 -11.16 18.49
C VAL A 117 8.55 -10.21 18.23
N ILE A 118 7.43 -10.46 18.92
CA ILE A 118 6.25 -9.61 18.87
C ILE A 118 5.98 -9.10 20.28
N ASP A 119 5.98 -7.78 20.45
CA ASP A 119 5.65 -7.14 21.71
C ASP A 119 4.14 -7.23 21.98
N ASN A 120 3.77 -7.46 23.25
CA ASN A 120 2.37 -7.46 23.71
C ASN A 120 1.82 -6.03 23.88
N ASN A 121 1.70 -5.31 22.77
CA ASN A 121 1.25 -3.93 22.74
C ASN A 121 0.14 -3.75 21.70
N ILE A 122 -0.42 -2.55 21.68
CA ILE A 122 -1.55 -2.22 20.83
C ILE A 122 -1.17 -1.13 19.87
N PHE A 123 -1.42 -1.36 18.58
CA PHE A 123 -1.34 -0.34 17.55
C PHE A 123 -2.74 0.18 17.23
N ILE A 124 -2.94 1.48 17.41
CA ILE A 124 -4.23 2.16 17.30
C ILE A 124 -4.21 2.99 16.03
N VAL A 125 -5.20 2.75 15.19
CA VAL A 125 -5.38 3.44 13.92
C VAL A 125 -6.71 4.16 13.93
N SER A 126 -6.65 5.47 13.74
CA SER A 126 -7.83 6.29 13.49
C SER A 126 -7.50 7.30 12.39
N PRO A 127 -7.83 7.00 11.12
CA PRO A 127 -7.38 7.82 10.00
C PRO A 127 -7.93 9.24 10.01
N PHE A 128 -9.00 9.52 10.78
CA PHE A 128 -9.73 10.79 10.74
C PHE A 128 -10.20 11.32 12.10
N PHE A 129 -9.84 10.70 13.23
CA PHE A 129 -10.14 11.25 14.56
C PHE A 129 -8.88 11.68 15.31
N ASP A 130 -9.05 12.68 16.18
CA ASP A 130 -8.08 12.97 17.23
C ASP A 130 -8.11 11.81 18.27
N TYR A 131 -6.95 11.19 18.47
CA TYR A 131 -6.77 10.11 19.44
C TYR A 131 -7.20 10.49 20.87
N LYS A 132 -7.21 11.79 21.22
CA LYS A 132 -7.68 12.27 22.53
C LYS A 132 -9.15 11.98 22.80
N ASN A 133 -9.95 11.78 21.75
CA ASN A 133 -11.40 11.54 21.86
C ASN A 133 -11.78 10.06 21.69
N ILE A 134 -10.80 9.16 21.65
CA ILE A 134 -11.02 7.74 21.44
C ILE A 134 -10.98 7.01 22.79
N GLU A 135 -12.10 6.40 23.17
CA GLU A 135 -12.14 5.50 24.32
C GLU A 135 -11.63 4.11 23.91
N ILE A 136 -10.53 3.69 24.53
CA ILE A 136 -9.95 2.36 24.30
C ILE A 136 -10.69 1.34 25.17
N PRO A 137 -11.11 0.18 24.62
CA PRO A 137 -11.81 -0.84 25.41
C PRO A 137 -11.00 -1.29 26.63
N LYS A 138 -11.65 -1.39 27.80
CA LYS A 138 -11.00 -1.72 29.08
C LYS A 138 -10.20 -3.03 29.09
N LYS A 139 -10.53 -3.98 28.22
CA LYS A 139 -9.76 -5.24 28.06
C LYS A 139 -8.30 -5.02 27.63
N TYR A 140 -7.97 -3.80 27.20
CA TYR A 140 -6.66 -3.37 26.75
C TYR A 140 -5.93 -2.46 27.76
N ASP A 141 -6.45 -2.33 28.98
CA ASP A 141 -5.79 -1.59 30.05
C ASP A 141 -4.45 -2.24 30.44
N GLY A 142 -3.47 -1.40 30.81
CA GLY A 142 -2.11 -1.85 31.15
C GLY A 142 -1.19 -2.15 29.95
N ARG A 143 -1.72 -2.33 28.73
CA ARG A 143 -0.90 -2.52 27.52
C ARG A 143 -0.40 -1.18 26.98
N LYS A 144 0.85 -1.17 26.47
CA LYS A 144 1.43 0.00 25.81
C LYS A 144 0.67 0.28 24.50
N LYS A 145 0.41 1.55 24.24
CA LYS A 145 -0.39 2.03 23.12
C LYS A 145 0.48 2.81 22.15
N PHE A 146 0.42 2.46 20.87
CA PHE A 146 1.05 3.17 19.78
C PHE A 146 -0.04 3.71 18.87
N TYR A 147 0.13 4.92 18.38
CA TYR A 147 -0.87 5.59 17.55
C TYR A 147 -0.30 5.80 16.16
N LYS A 148 -1.10 5.54 15.12
CA LYS A 148 -0.70 5.85 13.74
C LYS A 148 -0.57 7.36 13.57
N GLU A 149 0.65 7.82 13.33
CA GLU A 149 0.95 9.22 13.06
C GLU A 149 1.02 9.47 11.54
N ALA A 150 0.46 10.60 11.09
CA ALA A 150 0.55 11.01 9.70
C ALA A 150 2.01 11.27 9.32
N ASN A 151 2.42 10.81 8.13
CA ASN A 151 3.76 11.00 7.57
C ASN A 151 4.92 10.42 8.41
N ARG A 152 4.62 9.56 9.39
CA ARG A 152 5.64 8.86 10.19
C ARG A 152 5.73 7.39 9.81
N HIS A 153 6.94 6.92 9.58
CA HIS A 153 7.25 5.49 9.49
C HIS A 153 7.59 4.97 10.89
N PHE A 154 7.11 3.77 11.19
CA PHE A 154 7.48 3.02 12.39
C PHE A 154 8.41 1.91 11.96
N ASP A 155 9.67 2.00 12.39
CA ASP A 155 10.67 0.97 12.13
C ASP A 155 10.15 -0.36 12.68
N ARG A 156 10.20 -1.41 11.86
CA ARG A 156 9.71 -2.76 12.23
C ARG A 156 8.32 -2.76 12.89
N LEU A 157 7.40 -1.93 12.38
CA LEU A 157 6.06 -1.70 12.92
C LEU A 157 5.36 -2.96 13.47
N HIS A 158 5.35 -4.06 12.71
CA HIS A 158 4.64 -5.28 13.08
C HIS A 158 5.32 -6.09 14.20
N GLU A 159 6.58 -5.82 14.57
CA GLU A 159 7.20 -6.39 15.78
C GLU A 159 6.67 -5.71 17.05
N HIS A 160 6.21 -4.46 16.95
CA HIS A 160 5.89 -3.65 18.13
C HIS A 160 4.50 -3.83 18.69
N PHE A 161 3.65 -4.66 18.08
CA PHE A 161 2.29 -4.92 18.54
C PHE A 161 1.81 -6.31 18.13
N ASP A 162 0.93 -6.90 18.94
CA ASP A 162 0.17 -8.12 18.65
C ASP A 162 -1.31 -7.83 18.39
N THR A 163 -1.85 -6.68 18.86
CA THR A 163 -3.23 -6.26 18.58
C THR A 163 -3.31 -4.95 17.77
N LEU A 164 -4.07 -4.97 16.68
CA LEU A 164 -4.49 -3.81 15.92
C LEU A 164 -5.90 -3.36 16.37
N LEU A 165 -6.02 -2.13 16.88
CA LEU A 165 -7.31 -1.47 17.09
C LEU A 165 -7.55 -0.45 15.99
N TYR A 166 -8.56 -0.70 15.18
CA TYR A 166 -8.94 0.17 14.09
C TYR A 166 -10.25 0.89 14.42
N PHE A 167 -10.18 2.20 14.62
CA PHE A 167 -11.34 3.05 14.80
C PHE A 167 -11.73 3.62 13.45
N GLN A 168 -12.85 3.14 12.92
CA GLN A 168 -13.31 3.58 11.61
C GLN A 168 -13.71 5.04 11.65
N GLY A 169 -13.14 5.83 10.75
CA GLY A 169 -13.43 7.25 10.63
C GLY A 169 -14.82 7.57 10.08
N ASN A 170 -15.04 8.85 9.78
CA ASN A 170 -16.24 9.33 9.08
C ASN A 170 -16.05 9.41 7.55
N ARG A 171 -14.93 8.89 7.03
CA ARG A 171 -14.60 8.82 5.61
C ARG A 171 -14.00 7.46 5.30
N PRO A 172 -14.17 6.94 4.07
CA PRO A 172 -13.58 5.66 3.68
C PRO A 172 -12.05 5.70 3.77
N ASP A 173 -11.47 4.71 4.45
CA ASP A 173 -10.04 4.43 4.35
C ASP A 173 -9.80 3.54 3.12
N THR A 174 -8.97 4.03 2.20
CA THR A 174 -8.81 3.46 0.86
C THR A 174 -7.54 2.63 0.77
N ASN A 175 -7.65 1.45 0.15
CA ASN A 175 -6.56 0.50 -0.05
C ASN A 175 -5.70 0.25 1.19
N ASN A 176 -6.36 0.10 2.34
CA ASN A 176 -5.66 -0.13 3.59
C ASN A 176 -4.90 -1.46 3.55
N ARG A 177 -3.56 -1.37 3.53
CA ARG A 177 -2.66 -2.53 3.55
C ARG A 177 -2.54 -3.18 4.92
N LEU A 178 -2.81 -2.42 5.99
CA LEU A 178 -2.53 -2.86 7.34
C LEU A 178 -3.37 -4.09 7.72
N ILE A 179 -4.62 -4.17 7.25
CA ILE A 179 -5.50 -5.31 7.51
C ILE A 179 -4.92 -6.64 6.96
N PRO A 180 -4.65 -6.79 5.64
CA PRO A 180 -4.00 -7.99 5.12
C PRO A 180 -2.65 -8.31 5.78
N GLU A 181 -1.81 -7.30 6.05
CA GLU A 181 -0.51 -7.51 6.71
C GLU A 181 -0.67 -8.02 8.15
N SER A 182 -1.61 -7.47 8.91
CA SER A 182 -1.91 -7.91 10.27
C SER A 182 -2.46 -9.34 10.30
N PHE A 183 -3.29 -9.74 9.33
CA PHE A 183 -3.69 -11.14 9.20
C PHE A 183 -2.51 -12.06 8.87
N TYR A 184 -1.62 -11.64 7.94
CA TYR A 184 -0.44 -12.44 7.58
C TYR A 184 0.44 -12.72 8.81
N TYR A 185 0.65 -11.71 9.65
CA TYR A 185 1.40 -11.83 10.90
C TYR A 185 0.58 -12.35 12.09
N LYS A 186 -0.63 -12.86 11.86
CA LYS A 186 -1.51 -13.45 12.88
C LYS A 186 -1.78 -12.52 14.08
N LYS A 187 -1.92 -11.23 13.81
CA LYS A 187 -2.28 -10.23 14.82
C LYS A 187 -3.75 -10.40 15.21
N GLU A 188 -4.08 -10.06 16.46
CA GLU A 188 -5.46 -9.79 16.83
C GLU A 188 -5.88 -8.47 16.17
N ILE A 189 -7.09 -8.43 15.58
CA ILE A 189 -7.62 -7.24 14.91
C ILE A 189 -9.02 -7.00 15.44
N GLU A 190 -9.23 -5.84 16.05
CA GLU A 190 -10.55 -5.35 16.42
C GLU A 190 -10.85 -4.06 15.64
N ILE A 191 -11.99 -4.06 14.96
CA ILE A 191 -12.50 -2.90 14.25
C ILE A 191 -13.68 -2.35 15.04
N ILE A 192 -13.61 -1.06 15.38
CA ILE A 192 -14.70 -0.30 15.98
C ILE A 192 -15.39 0.43 14.81
N PRO A 193 -16.51 -0.10 14.29
CA PRO A 193 -17.15 0.42 13.08
C PRO A 193 -17.89 1.73 13.38
N ASN A 194 -18.03 2.56 12.34
CA ASN A 194 -18.82 3.79 12.36
C ASN A 194 -19.92 3.78 11.27
N GLY A 195 -20.28 2.58 10.79
CA GLY A 195 -21.35 2.37 9.81
C GLY A 195 -20.99 2.66 8.35
N ILE A 196 -19.72 2.97 8.05
CA ILE A 196 -19.25 3.16 6.68
C ILE A 196 -18.75 1.83 6.12
N GLN A 197 -19.03 1.55 4.85
CA GLN A 197 -18.38 0.46 4.15
C GLN A 197 -17.16 1.00 3.40
N ASP A 198 -15.98 0.50 3.74
CA ASP A 198 -14.70 0.90 3.14
C ASP A 198 -13.79 -0.30 2.88
N SER A 199 -12.58 -0.04 2.36
CA SER A 199 -11.64 -1.11 2.06
C SER A 199 -11.18 -1.88 3.30
N VAL A 200 -11.26 -1.30 4.50
CA VAL A 200 -10.88 -1.97 5.75
C VAL A 200 -11.91 -3.02 6.12
N ILE A 201 -13.19 -2.64 6.21
CA ILE A 201 -14.29 -3.57 6.55
C ILE A 201 -14.42 -4.67 5.49
N LEU A 202 -14.33 -4.29 4.21
CA LEU A 202 -14.42 -5.22 3.10
C LEU A 202 -13.30 -6.26 3.15
N ARG A 203 -12.05 -5.84 3.37
CA ARG A 203 -10.90 -6.75 3.46
C ARG A 203 -10.97 -7.63 4.70
N TYR A 204 -11.31 -7.04 5.84
CA TYR A 204 -11.39 -7.77 7.10
C TYR A 204 -12.40 -8.91 7.02
N THR A 205 -13.61 -8.61 6.52
CA THR A 205 -14.68 -9.60 6.36
C THR A 205 -14.30 -10.68 5.33
N ASP A 206 -13.79 -10.28 4.16
CA ASP A 206 -13.36 -11.23 3.11
C ASP A 206 -12.26 -12.19 3.63
N ILE A 207 -11.29 -11.69 4.40
CA ILE A 207 -10.21 -12.53 4.94
C ILE A 207 -10.70 -13.45 6.05
N LEU A 208 -11.63 -13.01 6.91
CA LEU A 208 -12.23 -13.89 7.92
C LEU A 208 -12.99 -15.05 7.28
N GLU A 209 -13.72 -14.80 6.20
CA GLU A 209 -14.55 -15.80 5.52
C GLU A 209 -13.73 -16.70 4.59
N ASN A 210 -12.80 -16.13 3.81
CA ASN A 210 -12.14 -16.80 2.69
C ASN A 210 -10.62 -17.00 2.88
N GLY A 211 -10.05 -16.46 3.95
CA GLY A 211 -8.62 -16.47 4.21
C GLY A 211 -7.82 -15.51 3.32
N LEU A 212 -6.48 -15.58 3.45
CA LEU A 212 -5.56 -14.64 2.78
C LEU A 212 -5.24 -14.96 1.31
N LYS A 213 -5.64 -16.13 0.80
CA LYS A 213 -5.16 -16.65 -0.49
C LYS A 213 -5.37 -15.66 -1.65
N LYS A 214 -6.52 -15.00 -1.68
CA LYS A 214 -6.88 -14.02 -2.72
C LYS A 214 -6.02 -12.74 -2.69
N TYR A 215 -5.38 -12.46 -1.57
CA TYR A 215 -4.50 -11.30 -1.36
C TYR A 215 -3.03 -11.61 -1.69
N GLN A 216 -2.68 -12.86 -2.02
CA GLN A 216 -1.34 -13.21 -2.46
C GLN A 216 -1.16 -12.86 -3.94
N LEU A 217 -0.12 -12.09 -4.24
CA LEU A 217 0.29 -11.74 -5.60
C LEU A 217 0.84 -12.98 -6.32
N THR A 218 0.50 -13.11 -7.60
CA THR A 218 0.92 -14.19 -8.50
C THR A 218 1.25 -13.62 -9.88
N ASP A 219 1.96 -14.39 -10.69
CA ASP A 219 2.32 -14.04 -12.08
C ASP A 219 1.13 -14.02 -13.05
N VAL A 220 0.02 -14.66 -12.68
CA VAL A 220 -1.25 -14.66 -13.44
C VAL A 220 -2.17 -13.50 -13.11
N ASP A 221 -1.79 -12.61 -12.17
CA ASP A 221 -2.58 -11.43 -11.86
C ASP A 221 -2.58 -10.48 -13.05
N ARG A 222 -3.75 -9.96 -13.43
CA ARG A 222 -3.91 -9.26 -14.72
C ARG A 222 -2.99 -8.06 -14.86
N ILE A 223 -2.78 -7.32 -13.76
CA ILE A 223 -1.87 -6.16 -13.73
C ILE A 223 -0.40 -6.57 -13.90
N ILE A 224 -0.02 -7.75 -13.41
CA ILE A 224 1.33 -8.31 -13.55
C ILE A 224 1.51 -8.87 -14.95
N SER A 225 0.59 -9.69 -15.43
CA SER A 225 0.64 -10.24 -16.79
C SER A 225 0.68 -9.10 -17.82
N ALA A 226 -0.18 -8.09 -17.70
CA ALA A 226 -0.17 -6.91 -18.58
C ALA A 226 1.14 -6.10 -18.52
N PHE A 227 1.83 -6.09 -17.37
CA PHE A 227 3.12 -5.42 -17.24
C PHE A 227 4.25 -6.23 -17.89
N LEU A 228 4.20 -7.56 -17.79
CA LEU A 228 5.24 -8.46 -18.28
C LEU A 228 5.12 -8.80 -19.78
N GLU A 229 3.91 -8.89 -20.33
CA GLU A 229 3.60 -9.25 -21.74
C GLU A 229 3.96 -8.20 -22.77
#